data_AF-A0A3N5I8A7-F1
#
_entry.id   AF-A0A3N5I8A7-F1
#
_cell.length_a   1.000
_cell.length_b   1.000
_cell.length_c   1.000
_cell.angle_alpha   90.00
_cell.angle_beta   90.00
_cell.angle_gamma   90.00
#
_symmetry.space_group_name_H-M   'P 1'
#
loop_
_entity.id
_entity.type
_entity.pdbx_description
1 polymer ?
#
loop_
_entity_poly.entity_id
_entity_poly.type
_entity_poly.pdbx_seq_one_letter_code
_entity_poly.pdbx_strand_id
1 'polypeptide(L)'
;MRRLGRRKRTSASSPTDGAVRGYRTGGSQLTSDERSVVAAESAGKSRWRAGWLLLIAGLMLLVAFAVDAPAEVCQVFARKSLSRFDYDSAETWLRRAAYFSSRNPTTELLAARVCRRQGRLDEMTQHLSRALLVGGDAKLIELEESLALAQTGSLAAVEQKLVTALKEGWGDTDEISDAYANGLAANSQFGRAATVLDAWRIDYPNDPRPDYRLGRLHEYLER
;
A
#
# COMPACT_ATOMS: atom_id res chain seq x y z
N MET A 1 2.28 13.13 -41.80
CA MET A 1 1.10 13.97 -42.13
C MET A 1 0.75 14.82 -40.91
N ARG A 2 0.68 16.14 -41.12
CA ARG A 2 0.28 17.17 -40.13
C ARG A 2 -1.21 17.03 -39.77
N ARG A 3 -1.59 17.29 -38.52
CA ARG A 3 -2.64 18.28 -38.17
C ARG A 3 -2.69 18.57 -36.67
N LEU A 4 -2.67 19.86 -36.39
CA LEU A 4 -2.82 20.53 -35.10
C LEU A 4 -4.30 20.52 -34.66
N GLY A 5 -4.54 20.43 -33.35
CA GLY A 5 -5.86 20.65 -32.73
C GLY A 5 -5.70 21.28 -31.34
N ARG A 6 -5.46 22.60 -31.26
CA ARG A 6 -6.46 23.66 -30.99
C ARG A 6 -6.80 23.82 -29.49
N ARG A 7 -5.95 24.59 -28.79
CA ARG A 7 -6.24 25.26 -27.51
C ARG A 7 -7.42 26.22 -27.67
N LYS A 8 -8.41 26.17 -26.78
CA LYS A 8 -9.38 27.26 -26.57
C LYS A 8 -8.89 28.16 -25.44
N ARG A 9 -8.56 29.40 -25.81
CA ARG A 9 -8.54 30.58 -24.93
C ARG A 9 -9.98 31.06 -24.78
N THR A 10 -10.38 31.43 -23.57
CA THR A 10 -11.47 32.38 -23.34
C THR A 10 -10.97 33.44 -22.38
N SER A 11 -11.17 34.67 -22.80
CA SER A 11 -10.66 35.92 -22.29
C SER A 11 -11.72 36.68 -21.51
N ALA A 12 -11.24 37.53 -20.60
CA ALA A 12 -11.73 38.87 -20.27
C ALA A 12 -13.09 39.03 -19.57
N SER A 13 -13.03 39.61 -18.36
CA SER A 13 -13.65 40.91 -18.08
C SER A 13 -13.13 41.52 -16.77
N SER A 14 -12.41 42.63 -16.88
CA SER A 14 -12.45 43.74 -15.91
C SER A 14 -13.28 44.85 -16.59
N PRO A 15 -14.07 45.64 -15.86
CA PRO A 15 -13.58 46.99 -15.54
C PRO A 15 -14.17 47.66 -14.27
N THR A 16 -13.49 48.74 -13.87
CA THR A 16 -13.97 50.02 -13.27
C THR A 16 -14.60 49.98 -11.87
N ASP A 17 -13.96 50.58 -10.86
CA ASP A 17 -13.82 52.03 -10.59
C ASP A 17 -15.05 52.62 -9.90
N GLY A 18 -14.83 53.14 -8.69
CA GLY A 18 -15.85 53.49 -7.72
C GLY A 18 -15.22 54.14 -6.49
N ALA A 19 -14.57 55.28 -6.71
CA ALA A 19 -14.09 56.18 -5.66
C ALA A 19 -15.26 56.85 -4.92
N VAL A 20 -15.36 56.74 -3.59
CA VAL A 20 -16.02 57.75 -2.74
C VAL A 20 -15.40 57.81 -1.34
N ARG A 21 -14.57 58.84 -1.13
CA ARG A 21 -14.70 59.87 -0.08
C ARG A 21 -14.92 59.43 1.39
N GLY A 22 -13.82 59.44 2.13
CA GLY A 22 -13.61 60.15 3.40
C GLY A 22 -14.70 60.17 4.49
N TYR A 23 -14.37 59.57 5.63
CA TYR A 23 -14.68 60.13 6.95
C TYR A 23 -13.42 60.15 7.82
N ARG A 24 -12.77 61.32 7.80
CA ARG A 24 -11.90 61.82 8.88
C ARG A 24 -12.86 62.37 9.94
N THR A 25 -12.83 61.81 11.16
CA THR A 25 -12.87 62.48 12.48
C THR A 25 -13.37 61.51 13.53
N GLY A 26 -12.54 61.22 14.53
CA GLY A 26 -12.94 60.41 15.68
C GLY A 26 -11.76 59.88 16.46
N GLY A 27 -10.74 60.72 16.69
CA GLY A 27 -9.74 60.42 17.70
C GLY A 27 -10.39 60.54 19.07
N SER A 28 -11.03 59.48 19.55
CA SER A 28 -11.20 59.32 20.99
C SER A 28 -9.83 58.99 21.54
N GLN A 29 -9.29 59.92 22.33
CA GLN A 29 -8.24 59.58 23.27
C GLN A 29 -8.87 58.60 24.26
N LEU A 30 -8.80 57.30 23.96
CA LEU A 30 -9.01 56.26 24.95
C LEU A 30 -8.05 56.56 26.10
N THR A 31 -8.62 56.79 27.27
CA THR A 31 -7.88 57.02 28.50
C THR A 31 -6.96 55.81 28.75
N SER A 32 -5.85 56.04 29.46
CA SER A 32 -4.90 54.96 29.81
C SER A 32 -5.57 53.77 30.50
N ASP A 33 -6.69 53.99 31.18
CA ASP A 33 -7.50 52.97 31.85
C ASP A 33 -8.23 52.03 30.87
N GLU A 34 -8.80 52.55 29.78
CA GLU A 34 -9.55 51.70 28.84
C GLU A 34 -8.62 50.81 28.00
N ARG A 35 -7.38 51.26 27.75
CA ARG A 35 -6.36 50.43 27.08
C ARG A 35 -5.95 49.22 27.92
N SER A 36 -5.89 49.33 29.25
CA SER A 36 -5.61 48.17 30.12
C SER A 36 -6.75 47.14 30.13
N VAL A 37 -8.01 47.58 30.04
CA VAL A 37 -9.17 46.68 30.08
C VAL A 37 -9.30 45.88 28.77
N VAL A 38 -9.13 46.53 27.62
CA VAL A 38 -9.21 45.85 26.31
C VAL A 38 -8.03 44.90 26.08
N ALA A 39 -6.84 45.24 26.57
CA ALA A 39 -5.68 44.35 26.52
C ALA A 39 -5.89 43.07 27.36
N ALA A 40 -6.51 43.19 28.55
CA ALA A 40 -6.79 42.07 29.44
C ALA A 40 -7.84 41.09 28.87
N GLU A 41 -8.89 41.58 28.20
CA GLU A 41 -9.91 40.71 27.58
C GLU A 41 -9.39 39.90 26.38
N SER A 42 -8.41 40.44 25.63
CA SER A 42 -7.85 39.76 24.46
C SER A 42 -6.92 38.60 24.83
N ALA A 43 -6.31 38.64 26.02
CA ALA A 43 -5.36 37.63 26.49
C ALA A 43 -6.03 36.30 26.92
N GLY A 44 -7.31 36.33 27.32
CA GLY A 44 -8.04 35.14 27.78
C GLY A 44 -8.53 34.20 26.66
N LYS A 45 -8.88 34.76 25.49
CA LYS A 45 -9.50 33.98 24.39
C LYS A 45 -8.50 33.11 23.61
N SER A 46 -7.22 33.46 23.63
CA SER A 46 -6.15 32.71 22.94
C SER A 46 -5.84 31.36 23.60
N ARG A 47 -5.82 31.32 24.95
CA ARG A 47 -5.46 30.10 25.70
C ARG A 47 -6.52 29.01 25.60
N TRP A 48 -7.80 29.39 25.49
CA TRP A 48 -8.90 28.44 25.33
C TRP A 48 -8.92 27.80 23.93
N ARG A 49 -8.59 28.56 22.88
CA ARG A 49 -8.44 28.03 21.51
C ARG A 49 -7.29 27.03 21.39
N ALA A 50 -6.16 27.30 22.03
CA ALA A 50 -5.04 26.36 22.09
C ALA A 50 -5.42 25.05 22.81
N GLY A 51 -6.16 25.12 23.91
CA GLY A 51 -6.67 23.94 24.61
C GLY A 51 -7.61 23.09 23.74
N TRP A 52 -8.51 23.74 22.99
CA TRP A 52 -9.43 23.05 22.09
C TRP A 52 -8.73 22.36 20.92
N LEU A 53 -7.72 23.02 20.32
CA LEU A 53 -6.90 22.42 19.25
C LEU A 53 -6.11 21.20 19.74
N LEU A 54 -5.54 21.25 20.95
CA LEU A 54 -4.86 20.10 21.55
C LEU A 54 -5.82 18.94 21.82
N LEU A 55 -7.06 19.22 22.24
CA LEU A 55 -8.10 18.22 22.43
C LEU A 55 -8.49 17.53 21.11
N ILE A 56 -8.68 18.30 20.03
CA ILE A 56 -8.95 17.73 18.69
C ILE A 56 -7.76 16.88 18.23
N ALA A 57 -6.53 17.37 18.37
CA ALA A 57 -5.33 16.64 17.97
C ALA A 57 -5.19 15.33 18.76
N GLY A 58 -5.45 15.36 20.07
CA GLY A 58 -5.48 14.17 20.92
C GLY A 58 -6.58 13.18 20.52
N LEU A 59 -7.78 13.65 20.20
CA LEU A 59 -8.88 12.81 19.73
C LEU A 59 -8.57 12.19 18.36
N MET A 60 -7.99 12.94 17.43
CA MET A 60 -7.54 12.41 16.13
C MET A 60 -6.47 11.33 16.30
N LEU A 61 -5.51 11.54 17.21
CA LEU A 61 -4.49 10.54 17.53
C LEU A 61 -5.12 9.27 18.12
N LEU A 62 -6.10 9.42 19.02
CA LEU A 62 -6.80 8.30 19.65
C LEU A 62 -7.63 7.52 18.62
N VAL A 63 -8.33 8.21 17.71
CA VAL A 63 -9.07 7.58 16.61
C VAL A 63 -8.10 6.88 15.65
N ALA A 64 -6.99 7.52 15.26
CA ALA A 64 -6.00 6.90 14.38
C ALA A 64 -5.39 5.63 15.00
N PHE A 65 -5.15 5.63 16.32
CA PHE A 65 -4.67 4.46 17.04
C PHE A 65 -5.74 3.37 17.17
N ALA A 66 -7.01 3.76 17.24
CA ALA A 66 -8.15 2.84 17.28
C ALA A 66 -8.49 2.22 15.92
N VAL A 67 -8.05 2.81 14.80
CA VAL A 67 -8.40 2.40 13.42
C VAL A 67 -7.19 1.75 12.72
N ASP A 68 -6.42 0.92 13.41
CA ASP A 68 -5.34 0.06 12.85
C ASP A 68 -4.18 0.75 12.10
N ALA A 69 -4.11 2.09 12.05
CA ALA A 69 -3.09 2.81 11.29
C ALA A 69 -1.63 2.39 11.62
N PRO A 70 -1.25 2.11 12.88
CA PRO A 70 0.09 1.60 13.19
C PRO A 70 0.37 0.22 12.57
N ALA A 71 -0.64 -0.65 12.48
CA ALA A 71 -0.50 -1.97 11.87
C ALA A 71 -0.29 -1.84 10.35
N GLU A 72 -1.01 -0.95 9.67
CA GLU A 72 -0.83 -0.71 8.24
C GLU A 72 0.58 -0.22 7.89
N VAL A 73 1.14 0.69 8.69
CA VAL A 73 2.53 1.14 8.52
C VAL A 73 3.51 -0.03 8.65
N CYS A 74 3.32 -0.88 9.66
CA CYS A 74 4.13 -2.09 9.82
C CYS A 74 3.97 -3.04 8.62
N GLN A 75 2.76 -3.21 8.09
CA GLN A 75 2.50 -4.03 6.90
C GLN A 75 3.20 -3.49 5.65
N VAL A 76 3.26 -2.17 5.47
CA VAL A 76 4.02 -1.54 4.36
C VAL A 76 5.50 -1.88 4.47
N PHE A 77 6.08 -1.78 5.67
CA PHE A 77 7.49 -2.17 5.88
C PHE A 77 7.71 -3.67 5.70
N ALA A 78 6.76 -4.51 6.11
CA ALA A 78 6.80 -5.95 5.87
C ALA A 78 6.82 -6.26 4.36
N ARG A 79 5.90 -5.68 3.58
CA ARG A 79 5.87 -5.83 2.11
C ARG A 79 7.17 -5.38 1.45
N LYS A 80 7.72 -4.24 1.87
CA LYS A 80 8.99 -3.72 1.36
C LYS A 80 10.18 -4.61 1.72
N SER A 81 10.15 -5.27 2.87
CA SER A 81 11.19 -6.24 3.27
C SER A 81 11.04 -7.53 2.47
N LEU A 82 9.80 -7.99 2.25
CA LEU A 82 9.48 -9.16 1.43
C LEU A 82 9.94 -9.00 -0.02
N SER A 83 9.75 -7.82 -0.62
CA SER A 83 10.21 -7.54 -1.99
C SER A 83 11.74 -7.49 -2.12
N ARG A 84 12.45 -7.38 -0.98
CA ARG A 84 13.92 -7.43 -0.90
C ARG A 84 14.45 -8.79 -0.45
N PHE A 85 13.59 -9.81 -0.31
CA PHE A 85 13.93 -11.13 0.22
C PHE A 85 14.48 -11.10 1.66
N ASP A 86 14.25 -10.01 2.40
CA ASP A 86 14.63 -9.87 3.80
C ASP A 86 13.48 -10.39 4.67
N TYR A 87 13.42 -11.71 4.80
CA TYR A 87 12.33 -12.39 5.51
C TYR A 87 12.37 -12.14 7.02
N ASP A 88 13.56 -12.02 7.61
CA ASP A 88 13.73 -11.76 9.05
C ASP A 88 13.17 -10.38 9.44
N SER A 89 13.47 -9.35 8.63
CA SER A 89 12.87 -8.03 8.80
C SER A 89 11.36 -8.08 8.58
N ALA A 90 10.89 -8.80 7.55
CA ALA A 90 9.46 -8.94 7.27
C ALA A 90 8.70 -9.53 8.46
N GLU A 91 9.19 -10.62 9.06
CA GLU A 91 8.61 -11.23 10.26
C GLU A 91 8.62 -10.28 11.47
N THR A 92 9.71 -9.54 11.65
CA THR A 92 9.82 -8.55 12.73
C THR A 92 8.75 -7.47 12.60
N TRP A 93 8.52 -6.97 11.37
CA TRP A 93 7.47 -6.00 11.10
C TRP A 93 6.07 -6.59 11.28
N LEU A 94 5.84 -7.83 10.86
CA LEU A 94 4.56 -8.51 11.05
C LEU A 94 4.25 -8.78 12.53
N ARG A 95 5.25 -9.11 13.34
CA ARG A 95 5.09 -9.24 14.79
C ARG A 95 4.68 -7.92 15.44
N ARG A 96 5.23 -6.81 14.97
CA ARG A 96 4.82 -5.45 15.41
C ARG A 96 3.41 -5.13 14.93
N ALA A 97 3.06 -5.46 13.69
CA ALA A 97 1.70 -5.28 13.18
C ALA A 97 0.68 -6.05 14.04
N ALA A 98 0.96 -7.31 14.36
CA ALA A 98 0.13 -8.16 15.20
C ALA A 98 0.02 -7.66 16.66
N TYR A 99 1.05 -6.97 17.17
CA TYR A 99 0.98 -6.31 18.48
C TYR A 99 -0.03 -5.16 18.51
N PHE A 100 -0.11 -4.37 17.44
CA PHE A 100 -1.07 -3.28 17.33
C PHE A 100 -2.48 -3.76 16.98
N SER A 101 -2.59 -4.76 16.10
CA SER A 101 -3.87 -5.32 15.66
C SER A 101 -3.76 -6.83 15.52
N SER A 102 -4.16 -7.55 16.57
CA SER A 102 -4.02 -9.01 16.63
C SER A 102 -5.03 -9.77 15.75
N ARG A 103 -6.09 -9.08 15.28
CA ARG A 103 -7.18 -9.66 14.46
C ARG A 103 -7.25 -8.99 13.09
N ASN A 104 -6.10 -8.80 12.45
CA ASN A 104 -6.02 -8.16 11.14
C ASN A 104 -5.78 -9.20 10.03
N PRO A 105 -6.75 -9.42 9.11
CA PRO A 105 -6.63 -10.44 8.06
C PRO A 105 -5.45 -10.19 7.13
N THR A 106 -5.14 -8.93 6.83
CA THR A 106 -4.03 -8.55 5.96
C THR A 106 -2.68 -8.92 6.58
N THR A 107 -2.54 -8.79 7.90
CA THR A 107 -1.31 -9.19 8.61
C THR A 107 -1.11 -10.70 8.55
N GLU A 108 -2.17 -11.47 8.76
CA GLU A 108 -2.14 -12.93 8.67
C GLU A 108 -1.85 -13.41 7.23
N LEU A 109 -2.45 -12.78 6.21
CA LEU A 109 -2.14 -13.06 4.80
C LEU A 109 -0.68 -12.77 4.43
N LEU A 110 -0.11 -11.66 4.91
CA LEU A 110 1.30 -11.35 4.68
C LEU A 110 2.23 -12.34 5.40
N ALA A 111 1.86 -12.79 6.60
CA ALA A 111 2.61 -13.84 7.31
C ALA A 111 2.57 -15.17 6.56
N ALA A 112 1.42 -15.54 6.00
CA ALA A 112 1.30 -16.72 5.13
C ALA A 112 2.27 -16.62 3.92
N ARG A 113 2.32 -15.47 3.24
CA ARG A 113 3.28 -15.25 2.13
C ARG A 113 4.73 -15.41 2.53
N VAL A 114 5.12 -14.85 3.67
CA VAL A 114 6.49 -14.99 4.20
C VAL A 114 6.80 -16.48 4.42
N CYS A 115 5.89 -17.20 5.09
CA CYS A 115 6.03 -18.63 5.33
C CYS A 115 6.15 -19.41 4.02
N ARG A 116 5.30 -19.12 3.03
CA ARG A 116 5.35 -19.75 1.70
C ARG A 116 6.72 -19.54 1.04
N ARG A 117 7.23 -18.31 1.02
CA ARG A 117 8.52 -17.98 0.40
C ARG A 117 9.71 -18.62 1.10
N GLN A 118 9.59 -18.93 2.39
CA GLN A 118 10.58 -19.70 3.14
C GLN A 118 10.36 -21.23 3.08
N GLY A 119 9.31 -21.69 2.40
CA GLY A 119 8.96 -23.12 2.32
C GLY A 119 8.27 -23.68 3.57
N ARG A 120 7.84 -22.85 4.51
CA ARG A 120 7.18 -23.23 5.77
C ARG A 120 5.67 -23.41 5.56
N LEU A 121 5.28 -24.41 4.77
CA LEU A 121 3.90 -24.58 4.29
C LEU A 121 2.90 -24.92 5.42
N ASP A 122 3.34 -25.60 6.47
CA ASP A 122 2.49 -25.89 7.64
C ASP A 122 2.11 -24.59 8.37
N GLU A 123 3.07 -23.71 8.60
CA GLU A 123 2.85 -22.40 9.21
C GLU A 123 2.02 -21.50 8.30
N MET A 124 2.27 -21.52 7.00
CA MET A 124 1.45 -20.81 6.00
C MET A 124 -0.03 -21.18 6.16
N THR A 125 -0.34 -22.47 6.22
CA THR A 125 -1.73 -22.96 6.35
C THR A 125 -2.40 -22.48 7.63
N GLN A 126 -1.66 -22.42 8.74
CA GLN A 126 -2.17 -21.87 10.00
C GLN A 126 -2.48 -20.39 9.91
N HIS A 127 -1.63 -19.62 9.22
CA HIS A 127 -1.85 -18.19 8.99
C HIS A 127 -3.05 -17.93 8.07
N LEU A 128 -3.20 -18.71 6.99
CA LEU A 128 -4.36 -18.62 6.11
C LEU A 128 -5.67 -18.95 6.82
N SER A 129 -5.66 -19.98 7.66
CA SER A 129 -6.82 -20.34 8.50
C SER A 129 -7.20 -19.20 9.45
N ARG A 130 -6.21 -18.55 10.08
CA ARG A 130 -6.43 -17.38 10.93
C ARG A 130 -6.95 -16.18 10.15
N ALA A 131 -6.39 -15.90 8.97
CA ALA A 131 -6.86 -14.84 8.09
C ALA A 131 -8.34 -15.03 7.73
N LEU A 132 -8.76 -16.27 7.40
CA LEU A 132 -10.16 -16.59 7.12
C LEU A 132 -11.07 -16.34 8.34
N LEU A 133 -10.64 -16.79 9.53
CA LEU A 133 -11.40 -16.64 10.78
C LEU A 133 -11.63 -15.18 11.18
N VAL A 134 -10.73 -14.27 10.81
CA VAL A 134 -10.86 -12.83 11.08
C VAL A 134 -11.49 -12.05 9.92
N GLY A 135 -12.08 -12.75 8.93
CA GLY A 135 -12.84 -12.13 7.84
C GLY A 135 -12.01 -11.70 6.63
N GLY A 136 -10.86 -12.33 6.40
CA GLY A 136 -10.05 -12.12 5.22
C GLY A 136 -10.76 -12.52 3.92
N ASP A 137 -10.31 -11.94 2.80
CA ASP A 137 -10.86 -12.26 1.49
C ASP A 137 -10.53 -13.71 1.11
N ALA A 138 -11.58 -14.53 1.03
CA ALA A 138 -11.47 -15.94 0.66
C ALA A 138 -10.76 -16.13 -0.68
N LYS A 139 -10.95 -15.22 -1.66
CA LYS A 139 -10.27 -15.33 -2.96
C LYS A 139 -8.76 -15.18 -2.85
N LEU A 140 -8.29 -14.25 -2.02
CA LEU A 140 -6.85 -14.04 -1.79
C LEU A 140 -6.23 -15.21 -1.02
N ILE A 141 -6.96 -15.78 -0.08
CA ILE A 141 -6.55 -16.98 0.66
C ILE A 141 -6.42 -18.16 -0.30
N GLU A 142 -7.46 -18.42 -1.10
CA GLU A 142 -7.49 -19.51 -2.08
C GLU A 142 -6.40 -19.33 -3.15
N LEU A 143 -6.08 -18.08 -3.53
CA LEU A 143 -4.98 -17.77 -4.43
C LEU A 143 -3.64 -18.13 -3.79
N GLU A 144 -3.41 -17.79 -2.53
CA GLU A 144 -2.15 -18.09 -1.83
C GLU A 144 -1.90 -19.60 -1.72
N GLU A 145 -2.95 -20.39 -1.44
CA GLU A 145 -2.90 -21.86 -1.47
C GLU A 145 -2.52 -22.38 -2.87
N SER A 146 -3.09 -21.75 -3.90
CA SER A 146 -2.82 -22.12 -5.30
C SER A 146 -1.37 -21.83 -5.68
N LEU A 147 -0.81 -20.72 -5.21
CA LEU A 147 0.61 -20.39 -5.41
C LEU A 147 1.52 -21.41 -4.73
N ALA A 148 1.19 -21.86 -3.52
CA ALA A 148 1.95 -22.89 -2.82
C ALA A 148 1.91 -24.24 -3.57
N LEU A 149 0.75 -24.64 -4.10
CA LEU A 149 0.62 -25.84 -4.92
C LEU A 149 1.45 -25.76 -6.21
N ALA A 150 1.46 -24.61 -6.88
CA ALA A 150 2.31 -24.42 -8.05
C ALA A 150 3.80 -24.50 -7.70
N GLN A 151 4.22 -23.93 -6.56
CA GLN A 151 5.62 -23.98 -6.11
C GLN A 151 6.11 -25.38 -5.74
N THR A 152 5.21 -26.26 -5.30
CA THR A 152 5.53 -27.68 -5.01
C THR A 152 5.43 -28.57 -6.25
N GLY A 153 5.20 -28.00 -7.44
CA GLY A 153 5.13 -28.73 -8.71
C GLY A 153 3.73 -29.23 -9.08
N SER A 154 2.72 -29.01 -8.24
CA SER A 154 1.33 -29.44 -8.47
C SER A 154 0.55 -28.48 -9.38
N LEU A 155 1.20 -27.97 -10.43
CA LEU A 155 0.65 -26.91 -11.29
C LEU A 155 -0.64 -27.32 -11.99
N ALA A 156 -0.77 -28.57 -12.43
CA ALA A 156 -1.95 -29.04 -13.18
C ALA A 156 -3.28 -28.80 -12.43
N ALA A 157 -3.26 -28.84 -11.09
CA ALA A 157 -4.45 -28.62 -10.28
C ALA A 157 -4.88 -27.14 -10.21
N VAL A 158 -3.96 -26.21 -10.46
CA VAL A 158 -4.14 -24.77 -10.16
C VAL A 158 -3.89 -23.85 -11.36
N GLU A 159 -3.38 -24.38 -12.47
CA GLU A 159 -2.96 -23.62 -13.64
C GLU A 159 -4.04 -22.67 -14.16
N GLN A 160 -5.26 -23.19 -14.39
CA GLN A 160 -6.37 -22.39 -14.90
C GLN A 160 -6.67 -21.20 -14.00
N LYS A 161 -6.57 -21.39 -12.68
CA LYS A 161 -6.84 -20.37 -11.69
C LYS A 161 -5.76 -19.30 -11.66
N LEU A 162 -4.49 -19.68 -11.74
CA LEU A 162 -3.38 -18.73 -11.84
C LEU A 162 -3.45 -17.91 -13.13
N VAL A 163 -3.79 -18.54 -14.25
CA VAL A 163 -4.01 -17.85 -15.53
C VAL A 163 -5.17 -16.85 -15.44
N THR A 164 -6.29 -17.23 -14.81
CA THR A 164 -7.40 -16.31 -14.56
C THR A 164 -6.97 -15.14 -13.68
N ALA A 165 -6.25 -15.40 -12.59
CA ALA A 165 -5.78 -14.36 -11.68
C ALA A 165 -4.85 -13.35 -12.38
N LEU A 166 -3.94 -13.82 -13.25
CA LEU A 166 -3.11 -12.94 -14.09
C LEU A 166 -3.93 -12.09 -15.05
N LYS A 167 -4.94 -12.67 -15.71
CA LYS A 167 -5.80 -11.95 -16.66
C LYS A 167 -6.67 -10.90 -16.00
N GLU A 168 -7.19 -11.19 -14.82
CA GLU A 168 -8.09 -10.31 -14.08
C GLU A 168 -7.33 -9.30 -13.20
N GLY A 169 -6.00 -9.43 -13.08
CA GLY A 169 -5.15 -8.55 -12.28
C GLY A 169 -5.43 -8.68 -10.79
N TRP A 170 -5.77 -9.88 -10.31
CA TRP A 170 -6.07 -10.12 -8.90
C TRP A 170 -4.81 -10.54 -8.17
N GLY A 171 -4.55 -9.92 -7.01
CA GLY A 171 -3.33 -10.17 -6.24
C GLY A 171 -2.08 -9.55 -6.88
N ASP A 172 -0.92 -9.99 -6.42
CA ASP A 172 0.38 -9.49 -6.87
C ASP A 172 0.83 -10.28 -8.10
N THR A 173 0.75 -9.67 -9.29
CA THR A 173 0.97 -10.39 -10.55
C THR A 173 2.42 -10.86 -10.74
N ASP A 174 3.38 -10.22 -10.07
CA ASP A 174 4.77 -10.68 -10.00
C ASP A 174 4.90 -11.98 -9.18
N GLU A 175 4.18 -12.11 -8.05
CA GLU A 175 4.14 -13.35 -7.26
C GLU A 175 3.48 -14.49 -8.04
N ILE A 176 2.41 -14.18 -8.77
CA ILE A 176 1.70 -15.18 -9.58
C ILE A 176 2.59 -15.65 -10.74
N SER A 177 3.25 -14.72 -11.42
CA SER A 177 4.20 -15.03 -12.50
C SER A 177 5.38 -15.88 -11.98
N ASP A 178 5.89 -15.54 -10.79
CA ASP A 178 6.97 -16.29 -10.12
C ASP A 178 6.58 -17.75 -9.86
N ALA A 179 5.45 -17.97 -9.18
CA ALA A 179 4.97 -19.30 -8.85
C ALA A 179 4.58 -20.10 -10.10
N TYR A 180 3.96 -19.44 -11.09
CA TYR A 180 3.53 -20.08 -12.32
C TYR A 180 4.72 -20.52 -13.19
N ALA A 181 5.70 -19.63 -13.40
CA ALA A 181 6.93 -19.99 -14.11
C ALA A 181 7.69 -21.12 -13.41
N ASN A 182 7.76 -21.09 -12.07
CA ASN A 182 8.38 -22.15 -11.29
C ASN A 182 7.64 -23.50 -11.45
N GLY A 183 6.30 -23.48 -11.38
CA GLY A 183 5.47 -24.67 -11.59
C GLY A 183 5.61 -25.24 -13.01
N LEU A 184 5.70 -24.38 -14.03
CA LEU A 184 5.92 -24.80 -15.41
C LEU A 184 7.28 -25.47 -15.57
N ALA A 185 8.34 -24.87 -15.01
CA ALA A 185 9.68 -25.44 -15.02
C ALA A 185 9.75 -26.78 -14.28
N ALA A 186 9.11 -26.90 -13.11
CA ALA A 186 9.03 -28.15 -12.36
C ALA A 186 8.32 -29.27 -13.14
N ASN A 187 7.39 -28.91 -14.03
CA ASN A 187 6.70 -29.83 -14.93
C ASN A 187 7.40 -29.99 -16.30
N SER A 188 8.68 -29.61 -16.41
CA SER A 188 9.48 -29.67 -17.65
C SER A 188 8.92 -28.86 -18.83
N GLN A 189 8.02 -27.91 -18.57
CA GLN A 189 7.43 -27.04 -19.60
C GLN A 189 8.26 -25.77 -19.80
N PHE A 190 9.56 -25.93 -20.03
CA PHE A 190 10.55 -24.85 -20.01
C PHE A 190 10.26 -23.72 -21.00
N GLY A 191 9.76 -24.02 -22.21
CA GLY A 191 9.40 -22.98 -23.19
C GLY A 191 8.25 -22.07 -22.74
N ARG A 192 7.26 -22.64 -22.04
CA ARG A 192 6.17 -21.87 -21.44
C ARG A 192 6.66 -21.07 -20.23
N ALA A 193 7.52 -21.66 -19.41
CA ALA A 193 8.15 -20.96 -18.29
C ALA A 193 8.92 -19.73 -18.78
N ALA A 194 9.75 -19.87 -19.82
CA ALA A 194 10.48 -18.75 -20.42
C ALA A 194 9.53 -17.65 -20.91
N THR A 195 8.43 -18.01 -21.57
CA THR A 195 7.42 -17.04 -22.05
C THR A 195 6.83 -16.22 -20.91
N VAL A 196 6.50 -16.86 -19.78
CA VAL A 196 5.98 -16.18 -18.59
C VAL A 196 7.03 -15.26 -17.98
N LEU A 197 8.29 -15.71 -17.89
CA LEU A 197 9.40 -14.89 -17.36
C LEU A 197 9.70 -13.68 -18.25
N ASP A 198 9.61 -13.83 -19.57
CA ASP A 198 9.78 -12.71 -20.52
C ASP A 198 8.68 -11.66 -20.38
N ALA A 199 7.42 -12.09 -20.27
CA ALA A 199 6.31 -11.19 -20.01
C ALA A 199 6.48 -10.45 -18.67
N TRP A 200 6.84 -11.19 -17.62
CA TRP A 200 7.11 -10.61 -16.31
C TRP A 200 8.23 -9.57 -16.36
N ARG A 201 9.34 -9.83 -17.06
CA ARG A 201 10.42 -8.87 -17.24
C ARG A 201 9.98 -7.59 -17.95
N ILE A 202 9.09 -7.69 -18.93
CA ILE A 202 8.55 -6.53 -19.66
C ILE A 202 7.68 -5.69 -18.72
N ASP A 203 6.80 -6.32 -17.95
CA ASP A 203 5.88 -5.64 -17.04
C ASP A 203 6.60 -5.04 -15.82
N TYR A 204 7.69 -5.67 -15.38
CA TYR A 204 8.46 -5.30 -14.17
C TYR A 204 9.97 -5.20 -14.46
N PRO A 205 10.42 -4.18 -15.21
CA PRO A 205 11.81 -4.09 -15.70
C PRO A 205 12.87 -3.89 -14.59
N ASN A 206 12.46 -3.52 -13.38
CA ASN A 206 13.36 -3.33 -12.24
C ASN A 206 13.38 -4.55 -11.30
N ASP A 207 12.60 -5.59 -11.59
CA ASP A 207 12.58 -6.82 -10.80
C ASP A 207 13.70 -7.76 -11.29
N PRO A 208 14.67 -8.12 -10.44
CA PRO A 208 15.76 -8.99 -10.85
C PRO A 208 15.38 -10.47 -10.93
N ARG A 209 14.23 -10.87 -10.38
CA ARG A 209 13.78 -12.28 -10.34
C ARG A 209 13.64 -12.94 -11.71
N PRO A 210 12.95 -12.34 -12.71
CA PRO A 210 12.78 -12.97 -14.00
C PRO A 210 14.12 -13.27 -14.68
N ASP A 211 15.08 -12.35 -14.65
CA ASP A 211 16.41 -12.55 -15.26
C ASP A 211 17.20 -13.67 -14.55
N TYR A 212 17.20 -13.68 -13.21
CA TYR A 212 17.84 -14.76 -12.45
C TYR A 212 17.23 -16.13 -12.80
N ARG A 213 15.90 -16.22 -12.89
CA ARG A 213 15.20 -17.47 -13.22
C ARG A 213 15.44 -17.90 -14.66
N LEU A 214 15.49 -16.97 -15.61
CA LEU A 214 15.86 -17.28 -17.00
C LEU A 214 17.27 -17.86 -17.07
N GLY A 215 18.24 -17.27 -16.37
CA GLY A 215 19.60 -17.81 -16.29
C GLY A 215 19.63 -19.26 -15.77
N ARG A 216 18.91 -19.53 -14.68
CA ARG A 216 18.75 -20.89 -14.12
C ARG A 216 18.08 -21.87 -15.07
N LEU A 217 17.11 -21.40 -15.85
CA LEU A 217 16.41 -22.20 -16.85
C LEU A 217 17.35 -22.59 -18.00
N HIS A 218 18.14 -21.66 -18.51
CA HIS A 218 19.12 -21.91 -19.57
C HIS A 218 20.21 -22.89 -19.13
N GLU A 219 20.74 -22.75 -17.91
CA GLU A 219 21.73 -23.69 -17.37
C GLU A 219 21.20 -25.14 -17.35
N TYR A 220 19.90 -25.33 -17.08
CA TYR A 220 19.28 -26.66 -17.09
C TYR A 220 19.13 -27.24 -18.49
N LEU A 221 18.89 -26.39 -19.50
CA LEU A 221 18.70 -26.82 -20.90
C LEU A 221 20.03 -27.16 -21.60
N GLU A 222 21.16 -26.65 -21.12
CA GLU A 222 22.49 -26.89 -21.69
C GLU A 222 23.18 -28.15 -21.13
N ARG A 223 22.60 -28.81 -20.12
CA ARG A 223 23.09 -30.07 -19.55
C ARG A 223 22.44 -31.28 -20.20
#